data_AF-A0A067ENX5-F1
#
_entry.id   AF-A0A067ENX5-F1
#
_cell.length_a   1.000
_cell.length_b   1.000
_cell.length_c   1.000
_cell.angle_alpha   90.00
_cell.angle_beta   90.00
_cell.angle_gamma   90.00
#
_symmetry.space_group_name_H-M   'P 1'
#
loop_
_entity.id
_entity.type
_entity.pdbx_description
1 polymer ?
#
loop_
_entity_poly.entity_id
_entity_poly.type
_entity_poly.pdbx_seq_one_letter_code
_entity_poly.pdbx_strand_id
1 'polypeptide(L)'
;ALLASTFDEPGINVTYDGHQGGFGTVYYRSLLQNRGVLYADQQLMAGEETGIWVRAYASDVSLFRRDFALAMMKLSNLRVLTGPMGQIRLNCSKGA
;
A
#
# COMPACT_ATOMS: atom_id res chain seq x y z
N ALA A 1 24.42 -13.50 32.98
CA ALA A 1 24.36 -14.01 31.61
C ALA A 1 22.90 -14.22 31.23
N LEU A 2 22.37 -13.37 30.35
CA LEU A 2 21.30 -13.70 29.41
C LEU A 2 21.47 -12.70 28.27
N LEU A 3 21.88 -13.25 27.14
CA LEU A 3 22.26 -12.55 25.92
C LEU A 3 21.01 -12.10 25.17
N ALA A 4 21.14 -10.93 24.54
CA ALA A 4 20.56 -10.53 23.26
C ALA A 4 19.05 -10.71 23.05
N SER A 5 18.36 -9.58 23.02
CA SER A 5 17.64 -9.21 21.79
C SER A 5 17.76 -7.70 21.63
N THR A 6 18.76 -7.26 20.86
CA THR A 6 18.62 -6.00 20.13
C THR A 6 17.26 -6.06 19.44
N PHE A 7 16.36 -5.14 19.79
CA PHE A 7 15.12 -4.91 19.05
C PHE A 7 15.51 -4.39 17.66
N ASP A 8 15.92 -5.33 16.81
CA ASP A 8 15.87 -5.19 15.37
C ASP A 8 14.55 -5.86 14.97
N GLU A 9 13.43 -5.25 15.36
CA GLU A 9 12.16 -5.58 14.70
C GLU A 9 12.29 -4.97 13.31
N PRO A 10 12.38 -5.77 12.23
CA PRO A 10 12.40 -5.21 10.90
C PRO A 10 11.03 -4.57 10.70
N GLY A 11 10.96 -3.24 10.82
CA GLY A 11 9.80 -2.48 10.38
C GLY A 11 9.43 -2.97 8.98
N ILE A 12 8.12 -3.05 8.68
CA ILE A 12 7.64 -3.62 7.41
C ILE A 12 8.48 -3.06 6.27
N ASN A 13 9.31 -3.91 5.67
CA ASN A 13 10.10 -3.51 4.52
C ASN A 13 9.17 -3.53 3.30
N VAL A 14 8.49 -2.41 3.04
CA VAL A 14 7.62 -2.22 1.87
C VAL A 14 8.44 -1.93 0.61
N THR A 15 9.79 -2.00 0.67
CA THR A 15 10.61 -1.70 -0.50
C THR A 15 10.48 -2.80 -1.54
N TYR A 16 10.46 -2.36 -2.80
CA TYR A 16 10.43 -3.21 -3.97
C TYR A 16 11.80 -3.90 -4.13
N ASP A 17 11.91 -5.16 -3.72
CA ASP A 17 13.16 -5.94 -3.81
C ASP A 17 13.44 -6.53 -5.19
N GLY A 18 12.61 -6.22 -6.20
CA GLY A 18 12.74 -6.74 -7.56
C GLY A 18 12.39 -8.23 -7.71
N HIS A 19 12.07 -8.94 -6.63
CA HIS A 19 11.54 -10.30 -6.67
C HIS A 19 10.01 -10.24 -6.64
N GLN A 20 9.34 -11.29 -7.14
CA GLN A 20 7.88 -11.27 -7.34
C GLN A 20 7.03 -11.07 -6.05
N GLY A 21 7.66 -10.95 -4.87
CA GLY A 21 7.02 -10.69 -3.58
C GLY A 21 7.09 -9.24 -3.06
N GLY A 22 7.80 -8.31 -3.70
CA GLY A 22 8.18 -7.03 -3.09
C GLY A 22 7.12 -5.92 -2.95
N PHE A 23 6.05 -5.89 -3.75
CA PHE A 23 5.01 -4.84 -3.65
C PHE A 23 3.66 -5.39 -3.18
N GLY A 24 3.18 -4.88 -2.04
CA GLY A 24 1.85 -5.10 -1.48
C GLY A 24 1.66 -6.35 -0.64
N THR A 25 2.06 -7.53 -1.12
CA THR A 25 1.77 -8.78 -0.37
C THR A 25 2.47 -8.82 1.00
N VAL A 26 3.70 -8.29 1.10
CA VAL A 26 4.41 -8.16 2.39
C VAL A 26 3.63 -7.27 3.36
N TYR A 27 3.09 -6.14 2.87
CA TYR A 27 2.25 -5.25 3.68
C TYR A 27 1.06 -5.99 4.30
N TYR A 28 0.25 -6.69 3.50
CA TYR A 28 -0.91 -7.41 4.02
C TYR A 28 -0.55 -8.59 4.94
N ARG A 29 0.57 -9.30 4.67
CA ARG A 29 1.07 -10.35 5.58
C ARG A 29 1.47 -9.79 6.94
N SER A 30 2.07 -8.60 6.97
CA SER A 30 2.41 -7.94 8.23
C SER A 30 1.18 -7.55 9.04
N LEU A 31 0.07 -7.16 8.40
CA LEU A 31 -1.18 -6.87 9.11
C LEU A 31 -1.77 -8.13 9.79
N LEU A 32 -1.63 -9.30 9.16
CA LEU A 32 -2.01 -10.59 9.78
C LEU A 32 -1.15 -10.94 11.00
N GLN A 33 0.06 -10.38 11.09
CA GLN A 33 0.99 -10.56 12.21
C GLN A 33 0.85 -9.45 13.27
N ASN A 34 -0.14 -8.56 13.16
CA ASN A 34 -0.29 -7.37 14.00
C ASN A 34 0.93 -6.42 13.96
N ARG A 35 1.59 -6.34 12.80
CA ARG A 35 2.79 -5.52 12.58
C ARG A 35 2.53 -4.27 11.73
N GLY A 36 1.28 -3.80 11.64
CA GLY A 36 0.97 -2.54 10.95
C GLY A 36 1.78 -1.37 11.52
N VAL A 37 2.35 -0.53 10.65
CA VAL A 37 3.21 0.59 11.07
C VAL A 37 2.37 1.74 11.63
N LEU A 38 1.29 2.10 10.93
CA LEU A 38 0.36 3.12 11.38
C LEU A 38 -0.84 2.48 12.06
N TYR A 39 -1.46 3.21 12.99
CA TYR A 39 -2.73 2.80 13.58
C TYR A 39 -3.79 2.48 12.50
N ALA A 40 -3.86 3.30 11.46
CA ALA A 40 -4.79 3.12 10.33
C ALA A 40 -4.54 1.83 9.55
N ASP A 41 -3.29 1.35 9.46
CA ASP A 41 -2.98 0.09 8.78
C ASP A 41 -3.61 -1.08 9.53
N GLN A 42 -3.43 -1.10 10.86
CA GLN A 42 -3.93 -2.20 11.68
C GLN A 42 -5.46 -2.20 11.79
N GLN A 43 -6.12 -1.04 11.59
CA GLN A 43 -7.58 -0.96 11.53
C GLN A 43 -8.20 -1.75 10.37
N LEU A 44 -7.44 -2.08 9.31
CA LEU A 44 -7.93 -2.95 8.23
C LEU A 44 -8.28 -4.36 8.72
N MET A 45 -7.78 -4.78 9.88
CA MET A 45 -8.09 -6.06 10.51
C MET A 45 -9.12 -5.95 11.64
N ALA A 46 -9.62 -4.75 11.95
CA ALA A 46 -10.55 -4.53 13.06
C ALA A 46 -11.95 -5.08 12.82
N GLY A 47 -12.35 -5.26 11.55
CA GLY A 47 -13.65 -5.81 11.15
C GLY A 47 -13.53 -6.91 10.10
N GLU A 48 -14.57 -7.72 9.97
CA GLU A 48 -14.61 -8.82 9.00
C GLU A 48 -14.59 -8.32 7.55
N GLU A 49 -15.32 -7.22 7.27
CA GLU A 49 -15.48 -6.64 5.94
C GLU A 49 -14.13 -6.38 5.25
N THR A 50 -13.21 -5.70 5.96
CA THR A 50 -11.86 -5.40 5.45
C THR A 50 -10.88 -6.54 5.70
N GLY A 51 -11.06 -7.31 6.77
CA GLY A 51 -10.18 -8.42 7.14
C GLY A 51 -10.18 -9.56 6.13
N ILE A 52 -11.30 -9.81 5.45
CA ILE A 52 -11.37 -10.77 4.33
C ILE A 52 -10.41 -10.36 3.20
N TRP A 53 -10.38 -9.08 2.83
CA TRP A 53 -9.50 -8.57 1.78
C TRP A 53 -8.02 -8.59 2.19
N VAL A 54 -7.70 -8.30 3.45
CA VAL A 54 -6.33 -8.44 3.96
C VAL A 54 -5.83 -9.87 3.79
N ARG A 55 -6.65 -10.88 4.16
CA ARG A 55 -6.29 -12.30 3.97
C ARG A 55 -6.16 -12.67 2.49
N ALA A 56 -7.05 -12.17 1.63
CA ALA A 56 -7.02 -12.44 0.20
C ALA A 56 -5.74 -11.86 -0.44
N TYR A 57 -5.40 -10.59 -0.18
CA TYR A 57 -4.21 -9.95 -0.74
C TYR A 57 -2.89 -10.47 -0.14
N ALA A 58 -2.91 -10.97 1.09
CA ALA A 58 -1.76 -11.64 1.70
C ALA A 58 -1.45 -13.02 1.07
N SER A 59 -2.46 -13.69 0.51
CA SER A 59 -2.34 -15.02 -0.08
C SER A 59 -2.17 -15.00 -1.60
N ASP A 60 -2.70 -13.99 -2.29
CA ASP A 60 -2.65 -13.89 -3.75
C ASP A 60 -2.13 -12.51 -4.21
N VAL A 61 -0.88 -12.50 -4.70
CA VAL A 61 -0.22 -11.29 -5.24
C VAL A 61 -0.84 -10.82 -6.56
N SER A 62 -1.37 -11.74 -7.37
CA SER A 62 -1.99 -11.41 -8.66
C SER A 62 -3.32 -10.71 -8.45
N LEU A 63 -4.12 -11.19 -7.48
CA LEU A 63 -5.36 -10.54 -7.04
C LEU A 63 -5.09 -9.11 -6.55
N PHE A 64 -4.12 -8.95 -5.64
CA PHE A 64 -3.71 -7.64 -5.16
C PHE A 64 -3.31 -6.71 -6.31
N ARG A 65 -2.43 -7.15 -7.21
CA ARG A 65 -1.94 -6.32 -8.33
C ARG A 65 -3.06 -5.87 -9.26
N ARG A 66 -3.98 -6.77 -9.59
CA ARG A 66 -5.14 -6.46 -10.44
C ARG A 66 -6.02 -5.39 -9.81
N ASP A 67 -6.41 -5.59 -8.55
CA ASP A 67 -7.36 -4.70 -7.89
C ASP A 67 -6.70 -3.37 -7.52
N PHE A 68 -5.41 -3.38 -7.17
CA PHE A 68 -4.60 -2.16 -7.01
C PHE A 68 -4.54 -1.33 -8.30
N ALA A 69 -4.30 -1.95 -9.46
CA ALA A 69 -4.27 -1.24 -10.73
C ALA A 69 -5.63 -0.59 -11.07
N LEU A 70 -6.74 -1.31 -10.81
CA LEU A 70 -8.09 -0.76 -10.99
C LEU A 70 -8.37 0.41 -10.05
N ALA A 71 -7.97 0.30 -8.77
CA ALA A 71 -8.11 1.37 -7.80
C ALA A 71 -7.32 2.63 -8.20
N MET A 72 -6.07 2.46 -8.66
CA MET A 72 -5.23 3.57 -9.12
C MET A 72 -5.77 4.23 -10.40
N MET A 73 -6.36 3.45 -11.32
CA MET A 73 -7.04 4.01 -12.50
C MET A 73 -8.29 4.81 -12.12
N LYS A 74 -9.06 4.34 -11.14
CA LYS A 74 -10.21 5.10 -10.61
C LYS A 74 -9.75 6.39 -9.93
N LEU A 75 -8.69 6.32 -9.14
CA LEU A 75 -8.11 7.47 -8.45
C LEU A 75 -7.56 8.52 -9.42
N SER A 76 -6.89 8.09 -10.51
CA SER A 76 -6.30 9.01 -11.50
C SER A 76 -7.34 9.83 -12.25
N ASN A 77 -8.59 9.39 -12.28
CA ASN A 77 -9.70 10.06 -12.95
C ASN A 77 -10.50 10.97 -12.02
N LEU A 78 -10.13 11.07 -10.74
CA LEU A 78 -10.87 11.85 -9.76
C LEU A 78 -10.62 13.35 -9.95
N ARG A 79 -11.68 14.11 -10.29
CA ARG A 79 -11.67 15.59 -10.37
C ARG A 79 -10.56 16.17 -11.28
N VAL A 80 -10.25 15.47 -12.36
CA VAL A 80 -9.27 15.92 -13.35
C VAL A 80 -9.77 17.12 -14.15
N LEU A 81 -8.85 18.03 -14.49
CA LEU A 81 -9.11 19.11 -15.44
C LEU A 81 -8.98 18.54 -16.86
N THR A 82 -10.00 18.73 -17.70
CA THR A 82 -10.05 18.18 -19.06
C THR A 82 -10.45 19.26 -20.08
N GLY A 83 -10.12 19.03 -21.36
CA GLY A 83 -10.42 19.97 -22.44
C GLY A 83 -9.83 21.35 -22.18
N PRO A 84 -10.62 22.44 -22.22
CA PRO A 84 -10.14 23.79 -21.98
C PRO A 84 -9.93 24.12 -20.48
N MET A 85 -10.26 23.20 -19.56
CA MET A 85 -10.06 23.43 -18.13
C MET A 85 -8.58 23.22 -17.79
N GLY A 86 -7.94 24.23 -17.21
CA GLY A 86 -6.55 24.18 -16.76
C GLY A 86 -5.54 24.71 -17.78
N GLN A 87 -4.28 24.27 -17.65
CA GLN A 87 -3.17 24.68 -18.52
C GLN A 87 -2.10 23.58 -18.62
N ILE A 88 -1.38 23.55 -19.74
CA ILE A 88 -0.14 22.77 -19.86
C ILE A 88 0.99 23.61 -19.27
N ARG A 89 1.49 23.21 -18.10
CA ARG A 89 2.57 23.93 -17.40
C ARG A 89 3.91 23.65 -18.09
N LEU A 90 4.65 24.71 -18.40
CA LEU A 90 6.06 24.62 -18.82
C LEU A 90 6.99 24.28 -17.64
N ASN A 91 6.56 24.63 -16.41
CA ASN A 91 7.25 24.30 -15.19
C ASN A 91 6.24 23.91 -14.10
N CYS A 92 6.32 22.68 -13.59
CA CYS A 92 5.38 22.14 -12.60
C CYS A 92 5.49 22.79 -11.21
N SER A 93 6.61 23.38 -10.84
CA SER A 93 6.79 24.00 -9.53
C SER A 93 6.33 25.46 -9.47
N LYS A 94 6.06 26.07 -10.64
CA LYS A 94 5.46 27.40 -10.71
C LYS A 94 3.94 27.26 -10.80
N GLY A 95 3.24 27.99 -9.94
CA GLY A 95 1.80 28.17 -10.06
C GLY A 95 1.46 28.90 -11.36
N ALA A 96 0.18 28.81 -11.75
CA ALA A 96 -0.40 29.83 -12.63
C ALA A 96 -0.30 31.20 -11.93
#